data_AF-A0A537THE5-F1
#
_entry.id   AF-A0A537THE5-F1
#
_cell.length_a   1.000
_cell.length_b   1.000
_cell.length_c   1.000
_cell.angle_alpha   90.00
_cell.angle_beta   90.00
_cell.angle_gamma   90.00
#
_symmetry.space_group_name_H-M   'P 1'
#
loop_
_entity.id
_entity.type
_entity.pdbx_description
1 polymer ?
#
loop_
_entity_poly.entity_id
_entity_poly.type
_entity_poly.pdbx_seq_one_letter_code
_entity_poly.pdbx_strand_id
1 'polypeptide(L)'
;MLDLLGTVTLLMLSGTMASAQSLPAGVPDLCASPTIASARSGAWSDPLTWSPARVPVAGDVVRIDPGDTVTYSVVSDAVLTCVGAVGTLAFSTAANTR
;
A
#
# COMPACT_ATOMS: atom_id res chain seq x y z
N MET A 1 -5.44 -5.76 -68.66
CA MET A 1 -4.10 -5.33 -68.23
C MET A 1 -4.30 -4.07 -67.43
N LEU A 2 -3.89 -4.10 -66.16
CA LEU A 2 -3.85 -3.03 -65.16
C LEU A 2 -5.19 -2.53 -64.60
N ASP A 3 -5.30 -2.09 -63.35
CA ASP A 3 -4.88 -2.60 -62.03
C ASP A 3 -5.49 -1.60 -61.01
N LEU A 4 -5.88 -2.13 -59.84
CA LEU A 4 -5.86 -1.48 -58.52
C LEU A 4 -6.78 -0.26 -58.25
N LEU A 5 -7.66 -0.41 -57.24
CA LEU A 5 -7.73 0.47 -56.05
C LEU A 5 -8.88 0.01 -55.13
N GLY A 6 -8.61 -1.03 -54.33
CA GLY A 6 -9.43 -1.37 -53.17
C GLY A 6 -8.85 -0.70 -51.93
N THR A 7 -9.49 0.36 -51.44
CA THR A 7 -9.07 1.08 -50.23
C THR A 7 -9.31 0.19 -49.01
N VAL A 8 -8.25 -0.22 -48.30
CA VAL A 8 -8.37 -0.86 -46.99
C VAL A 8 -8.54 0.25 -45.96
N THR A 9 -9.77 0.49 -45.49
CA THR A 9 -10.03 1.38 -44.36
C THR A 9 -9.63 0.68 -43.07
N LEU A 10 -8.49 1.06 -42.51
CA LEU A 10 -8.06 0.63 -41.18
C LEU A 10 -8.95 1.32 -40.13
N LEU A 11 -9.86 0.56 -39.51
CA LEU A 11 -10.62 1.02 -38.36
C LEU A 11 -9.67 1.10 -37.15
N MET A 12 -9.15 2.29 -36.87
CA MET A 12 -8.40 2.55 -35.64
C MET A 12 -9.36 2.39 -34.46
N LEU A 13 -9.26 1.27 -33.72
CA LEU A 13 -9.87 1.19 -32.39
C LEU A 13 -9.16 2.22 -31.51
N SER A 14 -9.73 3.41 -31.38
CA SER A 14 -9.32 4.38 -30.37
C SER A 14 -9.70 3.84 -29.00
N GLY A 15 -8.84 3.00 -28.43
CA GLY A 15 -8.89 2.68 -27.01
C GLY A 15 -8.61 3.97 -26.23
N THR A 16 -9.62 4.51 -25.55
CA THR A 16 -9.42 5.58 -24.57
C THR A 16 -8.58 5.00 -23.44
N MET A 17 -7.27 5.22 -23.45
CA MET A 17 -6.48 5.02 -22.25
C MET A 17 -6.99 6.01 -21.21
N ALA A 18 -7.52 5.52 -20.10
CA ALA A 18 -7.80 6.34 -18.93
C ALA A 18 -6.47 6.93 -18.45
N SER A 19 -6.24 8.21 -18.73
CA SER A 19 -5.10 8.93 -18.20
C SER A 19 -5.34 9.20 -16.72
N ALA A 20 -4.36 8.89 -15.88
CA ALA A 20 -4.36 9.30 -14.48
C ALA A 20 -4.32 10.84 -14.45
N GLN A 21 -5.35 11.45 -13.88
CA GLN A 21 -5.38 12.89 -13.66
C GLN A 21 -4.50 13.19 -12.45
N SER A 22 -3.54 14.10 -12.60
CA SER A 22 -2.74 14.54 -11.45
C SER A 22 -3.62 15.29 -10.46
N LEU A 23 -3.52 14.94 -9.18
CA LEU A 23 -4.14 15.72 -8.11
C LEU A 23 -3.30 16.99 -7.88
N PRO A 24 -3.89 18.20 -7.94
CA PRO A 24 -3.16 19.46 -7.75
C PRO A 24 -2.39 19.56 -6.42
N ALA A 25 -2.78 18.77 -5.42
CA ALA A 25 -2.21 18.74 -4.08
C ALA A 25 -1.22 17.57 -3.83
N GLY A 26 -0.89 16.76 -4.85
CA GLY A 26 -0.09 15.54 -4.69
C GLY A 26 -0.93 14.34 -4.20
N VAL A 27 -0.25 13.23 -3.86
CA VAL A 27 -0.91 12.03 -3.31
C VAL A 27 -1.30 12.31 -1.86
N PRO A 28 -2.59 12.22 -1.49
CA PRO A 28 -3.01 12.40 -0.10
C PRO A 28 -2.42 11.31 0.82
N ASP A 29 -1.92 11.70 1.99
CA ASP A 29 -1.59 10.75 3.05
C ASP A 29 -2.87 10.32 3.78
N LEU A 30 -3.36 9.13 3.42
CA LEU A 30 -4.57 8.56 4.00
C LEU A 30 -4.38 8.12 5.47
N CYS A 31 -3.14 8.01 5.94
CA CYS A 31 -2.80 7.61 7.30
C CYS A 31 -2.19 8.76 8.14
N ALA A 32 -2.41 10.03 7.76
CA ALA A 32 -1.70 11.21 8.29
C ALA A 32 -1.80 11.45 9.82
N SER A 33 -2.71 10.78 10.53
CA SER A 33 -2.92 10.92 11.98
C SER A 33 -2.79 9.57 12.68
N PRO A 34 -1.56 9.05 12.89
CA PRO A 34 -1.35 7.75 13.50
C PRO A 34 -1.79 7.72 14.97
N THR A 35 -2.47 6.64 15.36
CA THR A 35 -2.80 6.33 16.76
C THR A 35 -1.73 5.46 17.41
N ILE A 36 -0.88 4.83 16.59
CA ILE A 36 0.25 4.00 17.01
C ILE A 36 1.35 4.04 15.94
N ALA A 37 2.61 4.14 16.36
CA ALA A 37 3.76 4.21 15.46
C ALA A 37 4.86 3.24 15.89
N SER A 38 5.73 2.82 14.96
CA SER A 38 6.91 2.05 15.33
C SER A 38 7.88 2.89 16.17
N ALA A 39 8.26 2.37 17.34
CA ALA A 39 9.29 2.96 18.20
C ALA A 39 10.69 2.46 17.84
N ARG A 40 10.76 1.32 17.15
CA ARG A 40 11.97 0.64 16.69
C ARG A 40 11.62 -0.45 15.69
N SER A 41 12.62 -0.86 14.91
CA SER A 41 12.55 -2.11 14.15
C SER A 41 12.31 -3.32 15.06
N GLY A 42 11.50 -4.28 14.58
CA GLY A 42 11.15 -5.48 15.34
C GLY A 42 9.97 -6.26 14.78
N ALA A 43 9.39 -7.14 15.59
CA ALA A 43 8.24 -7.94 15.21
C ALA A 43 6.95 -7.15 15.42
N TRP A 44 5.98 -7.27 14.52
CA TRP A 44 4.65 -6.67 14.68
C TRP A 44 3.99 -7.07 16.01
N SER A 45 4.23 -8.30 16.46
CA SER A 45 3.66 -8.86 17.68
C SER A 45 4.36 -8.42 18.97
N ASP A 46 5.48 -7.71 18.90
CA ASP A 46 6.21 -7.24 20.08
C ASP A 46 5.68 -5.86 20.52
N PRO A 47 5.10 -5.71 21.72
CA PRO A 47 4.67 -4.41 22.24
C PRO A 47 5.79 -3.34 22.26
N LEU A 48 7.06 -3.74 22.37
CA LEU A 48 8.19 -2.82 22.40
C LEU A 48 8.58 -2.30 21.00
N THR A 49 8.03 -2.88 19.93
CA THR A 49 8.12 -2.33 18.58
C THR A 49 7.29 -1.06 18.43
N TRP A 50 6.34 -0.80 19.33
CA TRP A 50 5.32 0.23 19.15
C TRP A 50 5.35 1.31 20.23
N SER A 51 4.89 2.51 19.85
CA SER A 51 4.57 3.60 20.75
C SER A 51 3.12 4.05 20.51
N PRO A 52 2.25 4.03 21.54
CA PRO A 52 2.52 3.54 22.90
C PRO A 52 2.76 2.01 22.92
N ALA A 53 3.38 1.51 24.00
CA ALA A 53 3.88 0.13 24.12
C ALA A 53 2.77 -0.94 24.21
N ARG A 54 2.10 -1.20 23.08
CA ARG A 54 1.10 -2.25 22.86
C ARG A 54 1.14 -2.67 21.39
N VAL A 55 0.63 -3.85 21.06
CA VAL A 55 0.46 -4.26 19.65
C VAL A 55 -0.72 -3.48 19.02
N PRO A 56 -0.68 -3.11 17.73
CA PRO A 56 -1.82 -2.52 17.03
C PRO A 56 -3.09 -3.36 17.15
N VAL A 57 -4.22 -2.70 17.39
CA VAL A 57 -5.55 -3.31 17.53
C VAL A 57 -6.53 -2.76 16.51
N ALA A 58 -7.73 -3.34 16.45
CA ALA A 58 -8.78 -2.90 15.53
C ALA A 58 -9.06 -1.38 15.68
N GLY A 59 -9.20 -0.70 14.55
CA GLY A 59 -9.41 0.74 14.48
C GLY A 59 -8.15 1.61 14.54
N ASP A 60 -6.98 1.04 14.84
CA ASP A 60 -5.73 1.82 14.84
C ASP A 60 -5.36 2.35 13.45
N VAL A 61 -4.78 3.55 13.43
CA VAL A 61 -4.03 4.10 12.30
C VAL A 61 -2.56 3.84 12.60
N VAL A 62 -2.00 2.84 11.92
CA VAL A 62 -0.62 2.40 12.15
C VAL A 62 0.34 3.18 11.26
N ARG A 63 1.46 3.62 11.83
CA ARG A 63 2.58 4.16 11.06
C ARG A 63 3.85 3.36 11.32
N ILE A 64 4.52 2.96 10.25
CA ILE A 64 5.91 2.49 10.32
C ILE A 64 6.78 3.70 10.05
N ASP A 65 7.53 4.13 11.05
CA ASP A 65 8.36 5.32 10.96
C ASP A 65 9.57 5.13 10.02
N PRO A 66 10.09 6.21 9.44
CA PRO A 66 11.22 6.15 8.52
C PRO A 66 12.43 5.44 9.15
N GLY A 67 13.04 4.52 8.40
CA GLY A 67 14.20 3.76 8.86
C GLY A 67 13.88 2.50 9.67
N ASP A 68 12.64 2.35 10.14
CA ASP A 68 12.22 1.13 10.81
C ASP A 68 11.79 0.03 9.83
N THR A 69 12.10 -1.21 10.20
CA THR A 69 11.56 -2.42 9.56
C THR A 69 10.76 -3.21 10.59
N VAL A 70 9.46 -3.36 10.33
CA VAL A 70 8.55 -4.16 11.14
C VAL A 70 8.18 -5.43 10.39
N THR A 71 8.41 -6.58 11.01
CA THR A 71 8.09 -7.90 10.43
C THR A 71 6.72 -8.38 10.90
N TYR A 72 5.81 -8.60 9.96
CA TYR A 72 4.48 -9.15 10.17
C TYR A 72 4.49 -10.66 9.94
N SER A 73 4.22 -11.44 11.00
CA SER A 73 4.23 -12.90 10.98
C SER A 73 3.08 -13.51 11.78
N VAL A 74 2.01 -12.75 12.00
CA VAL A 74 0.86 -13.16 12.81
C VAL A 74 -0.40 -13.35 11.97
N VAL A 75 -1.27 -14.25 12.41
CA VAL A 75 -2.67 -14.28 11.95
C VAL A 75 -3.46 -13.37 12.87
N SER A 76 -4.12 -12.35 12.32
CA SER A 76 -4.91 -11.38 13.07
C SER A 76 -6.24 -11.11 12.37
N ASP A 77 -7.32 -11.01 13.16
CA ASP A 77 -8.63 -10.56 12.69
C ASP A 77 -8.81 -9.04 12.91
N ALA A 78 -7.78 -8.33 13.36
CA ALA A 78 -7.85 -6.90 13.63
C ALA A 78 -8.00 -6.11 12.32
N VAL A 79 -9.16 -5.47 12.15
CA VAL A 79 -9.39 -4.52 11.06
C VAL A 79 -8.78 -3.18 11.43
N LEU A 80 -7.63 -2.86 10.84
CA LEU A 80 -6.95 -1.58 11.02
C LEU A 80 -7.63 -0.51 10.14
N THR A 81 -7.61 0.74 10.59
CA THR A 81 -8.12 1.87 9.79
C THR A 81 -7.18 2.16 8.62
N CYS A 82 -5.86 2.12 8.88
CA CYS A 82 -4.84 2.41 7.88
C CYS A 82 -3.49 1.86 8.33
N VAL A 83 -2.60 1.54 7.39
CA VAL A 83 -1.18 1.26 7.66
C VAL A 83 -0.30 2.09 6.74
N GLY A 84 0.31 3.14 7.29
CA GLY A 84 1.24 4.02 6.59
C GLY A 84 2.66 3.46 6.70
N ALA A 85 3.13 2.79 5.65
CA ALA A 85 4.50 2.26 5.59
C ALA A 85 5.47 3.32 5.02
N VAL A 86 5.82 4.32 5.83
CA VAL A 86 6.87 5.28 5.47
C VAL A 86 8.25 4.64 5.60
N GLY A 87 8.42 3.77 6.60
CA GLY A 87 9.46 2.74 6.67
C GLY A 87 9.04 1.44 5.95
N THR A 88 9.50 0.31 6.45
CA THR A 88 9.26 -1.01 5.83
C THR A 88 8.32 -1.87 6.66
N LEU A 89 7.21 -2.32 6.06
CA LEU A 89 6.41 -3.43 6.57
C LEU A 89 6.77 -4.70 5.77
N ALA A 90 7.42 -5.66 6.42
CA ALA A 90 7.84 -6.91 5.80
C ALA A 90 6.90 -8.04 6.21
N PHE A 91 6.29 -8.74 5.27
CA PHE A 91 5.51 -9.94 5.56
C PHE A 91 6.43 -11.16 5.58
N SER A 92 6.34 -11.97 6.63
CA SER A 92 7.07 -13.23 6.72
C SER A 92 6.63 -14.19 5.62
N THR A 93 7.59 -14.79 4.92
CA THR A 93 7.34 -15.85 3.93
C THR A 93 7.22 -17.25 4.56
N ALA A 94 7.45 -17.35 5.87
CA ALA A 94 7.45 -18.61 6.62
C ALA A 94 6.23 -18.77 7.55
N ALA A 95 5.35 -17.76 7.60
CA ALA A 95 4.17 -17.78 8.46
C ALA A 95 2.92 -17.39 7.66
N ASN A 96 1.78 -17.97 8.05
CA ASN A 96 0.49 -17.53 7.51
C ASN A 96 0.15 -16.14 8.03
N THR A 97 -0.45 -15.35 7.15
CA THR A 97 -1.04 -14.04 7.43
C THR A 97 -2.45 -14.07 6.84
N ARG A 98 -3.40 -13.32 7.40
CA ARG A 98 -4.80 -13.29 6.96
C ARG A 98 -5.11 -12.00 6.22
#